data_AF-A0A172Y1P7-F1
#
_entry.id   AF-A0A172Y1P7-F1
#
_cell.length_a   1.000
_cell.length_b   1.000
_cell.length_c   1.000
_cell.angle_alpha   90.00
_cell.angle_beta   90.00
_cell.angle_gamma   90.00
#
_symmetry.space_group_name_H-M   'P 1'
#
loop_
_entity.id
_entity.type
_entity.pdbx_description
1 polymer ?
#
loop_
_entity_poly.entity_id
_entity_poly.type
_entity_poly.pdbx_seq_one_letter_code
_entity_poly.pdbx_strand_id
1 'polypeptide(L)'
;MNKFFISTILLVGLSMNVSAQKHPTPPPHPSKSELINTKSRELDKRYNQEKKLILNHPIASKKMKQEQLKALNDKYRSQKRLLKKM
;
A
#
# COMPACT_ATOMS: atom_id res chain seq x y z
N MET A 1 -65.30 -0.28 7.37
CA MET A 1 -64.55 -1.42 6.82
C MET A 1 -63.24 -0.90 6.23
N ASN A 2 -62.39 -0.26 7.05
CA ASN A 2 -61.30 0.62 6.57
C ASN A 2 -59.90 0.11 6.95
N LYS A 3 -59.81 -1.07 7.57
CA LYS A 3 -58.55 -1.64 8.08
C LYS A 3 -57.69 -2.28 6.98
N PHE A 4 -58.30 -2.68 5.86
CA PHE A 4 -57.58 -3.28 4.73
C PHE A 4 -56.74 -2.27 3.94
N PHE A 5 -57.17 -1.00 3.88
CA PHE A 5 -56.42 0.04 3.17
C PHE A 5 -55.07 0.36 3.82
N ILE A 6 -55.03 0.38 5.16
CA ILE A 6 -53.81 0.67 5.92
C ILE A 6 -52.82 -0.48 5.79
N SER A 7 -53.31 -1.73 5.78
CA SER A 7 -52.46 -2.92 5.64
C SER A 7 -51.79 -2.98 4.27
N THR A 8 -52.48 -2.58 3.20
CA THR A 8 -51.91 -2.58 1.84
C THR A 8 -50.85 -1.48 1.66
N ILE A 9 -51.05 -0.30 2.24
CA ILE A 9 -50.06 0.79 2.18
C ILE A 9 -48.79 0.42 2.96
N LEU A 10 -48.94 -0.25 4.11
CA LEU A 10 -47.80 -0.69 4.92
C LEU A 10 -47.02 -1.83 4.25
N LEU A 11 -47.70 -2.77 3.59
CA LEU A 11 -47.05 -3.86 2.85
C LEU A 11 -46.30 -3.34 1.60
N VAL A 12 -46.89 -2.39 0.87
CA VAL A 12 -46.26 -1.78 -0.30
C VAL A 12 -45.09 -0.87 0.11
N GLY A 13 -45.23 -0.10 1.21
CA GLY A 13 -44.17 0.73 1.77
C GLY A 13 -42.95 -0.04 2.29
N LEU A 14 -43.13 -1.28 2.78
CA LEU A 14 -42.01 -2.15 3.18
C LEU A 14 -41.33 -2.85 2.00
N SER A 15 -41.99 -2.96 0.84
CA SER A 15 -41.42 -3.66 -0.32
C SER A 15 -40.40 -2.83 -1.12
N MET A 16 -40.37 -1.51 -0.91
CA MET A 16 -39.52 -0.58 -1.66
C MET A 16 -38.42 0.01 -0.77
N ASN A 17 -37.38 -0.75 -0.39
CA ASN A 17 -36.08 -0.17 0.06
C ASN A 17 -34.93 -1.20 0.19
N VAL A 18 -34.79 -2.16 -0.74
CA VAL A 18 -33.59 -3.04 -0.81
C VAL A 18 -32.99 -3.05 -2.23
N SER A 19 -32.86 -1.88 -2.86
CA SER A 19 -32.10 -1.75 -4.12
C SER A 19 -31.02 -0.68 -4.11
N ALA A 20 -30.57 -0.28 -2.91
CA ALA A 20 -29.42 0.59 -2.75
C ALA A 20 -28.46 0.09 -1.67
N GLN A 21 -28.26 -1.23 -1.55
CA GLN A 21 -26.97 -1.71 -1.06
C GLN A 21 -25.96 -1.42 -2.16
N LYS A 22 -25.47 -0.18 -2.16
CA LYS A 22 -24.33 0.26 -2.95
C LYS A 22 -23.18 -0.62 -2.49
N HIS A 23 -22.89 -1.68 -3.26
CA HIS A 23 -21.70 -2.48 -3.06
C HIS A 23 -20.55 -1.48 -2.88
N PRO A 24 -19.81 -1.49 -1.76
CA PRO A 24 -18.69 -0.57 -1.60
C PRO A 24 -17.81 -0.79 -2.82
N THR A 25 -17.69 0.26 -3.64
CA THR A 25 -16.87 0.21 -4.85
C THR A 25 -15.50 -0.30 -4.42
N PRO A 26 -14.94 -1.32 -5.10
CA PRO A 26 -13.62 -1.84 -4.76
C PRO A 26 -12.67 -0.66 -4.59
N PRO A 27 -11.84 -0.64 -3.52
CA PRO A 27 -10.92 0.47 -3.31
C PRO A 27 -10.11 0.68 -4.59
N PRO A 28 -9.87 1.94 -5.01
CA PRO A 28 -9.16 2.21 -6.24
C PRO A 28 -7.81 1.48 -6.18
N HIS A 29 -7.66 0.47 -7.02
CA HIS A 29 -6.40 -0.26 -7.11
C HIS A 29 -5.34 0.72 -7.60
N PRO A 30 -4.19 0.82 -6.92
CA PRO A 30 -3.13 1.72 -7.33
C PRO A 30 -2.69 1.35 -8.74
N SER A 31 -2.50 2.38 -9.57
CA SER A 31 -1.95 2.20 -10.91
C SER A 31 -0.54 1.59 -10.83
N LYS A 32 -0.12 0.92 -11.91
CA LYS A 32 1.23 0.31 -11.97
C LYS A 32 2.33 1.34 -11.66
N SER A 33 2.18 2.57 -12.12
CA SER A 33 3.11 3.68 -11.84
C SER A 33 3.10 4.08 -10.36
N GLU A 34 1.94 4.16 -9.71
CA GLU A 34 1.83 4.43 -8.28
C GLU A 34 2.46 3.33 -7.42
N LEU A 35 2.29 2.06 -7.81
CA LEU A 35 2.95 0.93 -7.16
C LEU A 35 4.47 1.00 -7.28
N ILE A 36 4.98 1.28 -8.48
CA ILE A 36 6.42 1.47 -8.72
C ILE A 36 6.96 2.63 -7.90
N ASN A 37 6.25 3.76 -7.87
CA ASN A 37 6.64 4.94 -7.11
C ASN A 37 6.62 4.69 -5.59
N THR A 38 5.63 3.97 -5.09
CA THR A 38 5.55 3.62 -3.67
C THR A 38 6.71 2.71 -3.28
N LYS A 39 6.98 1.69 -4.10
CA LYS A 39 8.08 0.75 -3.89
C LYS A 39 9.45 1.44 -4.02
N SER A 40 9.59 2.39 -4.94
CA SER A 40 10.83 3.14 -5.12
C SER A 40 11.15 3.99 -3.89
N ARG A 41 10.14 4.66 -3.30
CA ARG A 41 10.26 5.45 -2.06
C ARG A 41 10.58 4.56 -0.87
N GLU A 42 9.96 3.39 -0.77
CA GLU A 42 10.24 2.45 0.30
C GLU A 42 11.68 1.91 0.24
N LEU A 43 12.18 1.60 -0.96
CA LEU A 43 13.59 1.23 -1.16
C LEU A 43 14.55 2.32 -0.68
N ASP A 44 14.25 3.58 -0.97
CA ASP A 44 15.08 4.71 -0.55
C ASP A 44 15.10 4.88 0.97
N LYS A 45 13.95 4.67 1.62
CA LYS A 45 13.85 4.68 3.09
C LYS A 45 14.70 3.58 3.72
N ARG A 46 14.57 2.33 3.22
CA ARG A 46 15.33 1.18 3.72
C ARG A 46 16.83 1.38 3.52
N TYR A 47 17.25 1.85 2.35
CA TYR A 47 18.64 2.18 2.06
C TYR A 47 19.21 3.19 3.08
N ASN A 48 18.48 4.27 3.35
CA ASN A 48 18.93 5.29 4.28
C ASN A 48 18.99 4.79 5.73
N GLN A 49 18.04 3.94 6.14
CA GLN A 49 18.05 3.30 7.45
C GLN A 49 19.26 2.36 7.60
N GLU A 50 19.47 1.45 6.66
CA GLU A 50 20.61 0.51 6.67
C GLU A 50 21.95 1.28 6.64
N LYS A 51 22.07 2.32 5.81
CA LYS A 51 23.25 3.18 5.76
C LYS A 51 23.57 3.81 7.12
N LYS A 52 22.55 4.34 7.82
CA LYS A 52 22.72 4.92 9.16
C LYS A 52 23.17 3.87 10.17
N LEU A 53 22.60 2.66 10.12
CA LEU A 53 22.98 1.55 11.00
C LEU A 53 24.44 1.14 10.81
N ILE A 54 24.91 1.04 9.56
CA ILE A 54 26.31 0.70 9.24
C ILE A 54 27.26 1.78 9.79
N LEU A 55 26.93 3.05 9.58
CA LEU A 55 27.76 4.17 10.04
C LEU A 55 27.83 4.23 11.57
N ASN A 56 26.69 4.08 12.23
CA ASN A 56 26.57 4.15 13.70
C ASN A 56 27.01 2.86 14.40
N HIS A 57 27.45 1.83 13.67
CA HIS A 57 27.84 0.56 14.28
C HIS A 57 29.03 0.74 15.24
N PRO A 58 28.88 0.43 16.54
CA PRO A 58 29.86 0.81 17.57
C PRO A 58 31.15 0.00 17.51
N ILE A 59 31.08 -1.26 17.06
CA ILE A 59 32.21 -2.22 17.13
C ILE A 59 32.85 -2.45 15.75
N ALA A 60 32.27 -1.93 14.67
CA ALA A 60 32.73 -2.26 13.32
C ALA A 60 33.95 -1.42 12.92
N SER A 61 34.96 -2.08 12.36
CA SER A 61 36.13 -1.39 11.82
C SER A 61 35.76 -0.52 10.61
N LYS A 62 36.58 0.50 10.31
CA LYS A 62 36.37 1.37 9.14
C LYS A 62 36.30 0.60 7.83
N LYS A 63 37.14 -0.44 7.67
CA LYS A 63 37.14 -1.30 6.47
C LYS A 63 35.84 -2.09 6.34
N MET A 64 35.35 -2.68 7.43
CA MET A 64 34.07 -3.40 7.44
C MET A 64 32.89 -2.49 7.10
N LYS A 65 32.86 -1.27 7.67
CA LYS A 65 31.81 -0.30 7.35
C LYS A 65 31.82 0.08 5.86
N GLN A 66 33.01 0.28 5.28
CA GLN A 66 33.14 0.59 3.85
C GLN A 66 32.67 -0.56 2.96
N GLU A 67 33.02 -1.80 3.31
CA GLU A 67 32.58 -2.99 2.58
C GLU A 67 31.07 -3.17 2.65
N GLN A 68 30.48 -3.01 3.84
CA GLN A 68 29.03 -3.05 4.04
C GLN A 68 28.32 -1.93 3.25
N LEU A 69 28.87 -0.71 3.23
CA LEU A 69 28.32 0.38 2.42
C LEU A 69 28.39 0.08 0.91
N LYS A 70 29.48 -0.54 0.45
CA LYS A 70 29.63 -0.94 -0.96
C LYS A 70 28.59 -2.00 -1.33
N ALA A 71 28.46 -3.06 -0.52
CA ALA A 71 27.46 -4.09 -0.71
C ALA A 71 26.02 -3.53 -0.69
N LEU A 72 25.74 -2.60 0.23
CA LEU A 72 24.45 -1.92 0.31
C LEU A 72 24.16 -1.10 -0.96
N ASN A 73 25.14 -0.35 -1.46
CA ASN A 73 25.01 0.44 -2.69
C ASN A 73 24.75 -0.45 -3.91
N ASP A 74 25.47 -1.57 -4.03
CA ASP A 74 25.33 -2.49 -5.16
C ASP A 74 23.93 -3.16 -5.16
N LYS A 75 23.47 -3.61 -3.98
CA LYS A 75 22.11 -4.13 -3.79
C LYS A 75 21.05 -3.09 -4.17
N TYR A 76 21.18 -1.86 -3.68
CA TYR A 76 20.26 -0.77 -3.99
C TYR A 76 20.20 -0.46 -5.49
N ARG A 77 21.36 -0.38 -6.16
CA ARG A 77 21.46 -0.14 -7.60
C ARG A 77 20.81 -1.27 -8.40
N SER A 78 21.04 -2.51 -8.00
CA SER A 78 20.40 -3.69 -8.61
C SER A 78 18.87 -3.62 -8.49
N GLN A 79 18.36 -3.33 -7.30
CA GLN A 79 16.92 -3.23 -7.04
C GLN A 79 16.26 -2.08 -7.81
N LYS A 80 16.89 -0.90 -7.88
CA LYS A 80 16.38 0.22 -8.70
C LYS A 80 16.35 -0.11 -10.18
N ARG A 81 17.36 -0.82 -10.70
CA ARG A 81 17.38 -1.28 -12.10
C ARG A 81 16.26 -2.27 -12.37
N LEU A 82 16.01 -3.21 -11.46
CA LEU A 82 14.92 -4.17 -11.58
C LEU A 82 13.56 -3.46 -11.54
N LEU A 83 13.40 -2.48 -10.64
CA LEU A 83 12.17 -1.71 -10.53
C LEU A 83 11.89 -0.85 -11.78
N LYS A 84 12.93 -0.36 -12.46
CA LYS A 84 12.80 0.35 -13.74
C LYS A 84 12.40 -0.56 -14.92
N LYS A 85 12.65 -1.87 -14.80
CA LYS A 85 12.28 -2.87 -15.82
C LYS A 85 10.85 -3.41 -15.64
N MET A 86 10.21 -3.12 -14.51
CA MET A 86 8.80 -3.45 -14.23
C MET A 86 7.88 -2.37 -14.80
#